data_AF-A0A8S9ZZR6-F1
#
_entry.id   AF-A0A8S9ZZR6-F1
#
_cell.length_a   1.000
_cell.length_b   1.000
_cell.length_c   1.000
_cell.angle_alpha   90.00
_cell.angle_beta   90.00
_cell.angle_gamma   90.00
#
_symmetry.space_group_name_H-M   'P 1'
#
loop_
_entity.id
_entity.type
_entity.pdbx_description
1 polymer ?
#
loop_
_entity_poly.entity_id
_entity_poly.type
_entity_poly.pdbx_seq_one_letter_code
_entity_poly.pdbx_strand_id
1 'polypeptide(L)'
;MSKMVVDKDLDKSIEDRLDILHLYFQQALNDGTIQDGKKMLNEAERLELKNKASLLLANVLFTEDLVQQIKFYRNLLLRFCMNDAKAQRHLLGGIEQKVFSKKDVLLPKTAHIIKALYDNDICDEEVLISWGKKPSSKYVKKDFAKEMIKVAQPVLVWLEEAEEDSESDENEDLAVAFDDRSRTIGTIVEKKDEEKNGPVKGSDDKDDDDVDIDNI
;
A
#
# COMPACT_ATOMS: atom_id res chain seq x y z
N MET A 1 -41.41 -2.00 15.49
CA MET A 1 -40.27 -1.32 16.12
C MET A 1 -39.00 -1.97 15.59
N SER A 2 -38.32 -1.34 14.63
CA SER A 2 -37.02 -1.83 14.15
C SER A 2 -36.03 -1.76 15.29
N LYS A 3 -35.54 -2.92 15.72
CA LYS A 3 -34.39 -3.02 16.62
C LYS A 3 -33.19 -2.61 15.78
N MET A 4 -32.81 -1.34 15.86
CA MET A 4 -31.54 -0.85 15.35
C MET A 4 -30.45 -1.63 16.10
N VAL A 5 -29.93 -2.68 15.46
CA VAL A 5 -28.78 -3.41 15.99
C VAL A 5 -27.62 -2.44 15.88
N VAL A 6 -27.23 -1.86 17.01
CA VAL A 6 -25.99 -1.07 17.10
C VAL A 6 -24.86 -2.05 16.76
N ASP A 7 -24.23 -1.83 15.62
CA ASP A 7 -23.10 -2.61 15.19
C ASP A 7 -21.90 -2.21 16.05
N LYS A 8 -21.47 -3.12 16.93
CA LYS A 8 -20.38 -2.87 17.88
C LYS A 8 -19.06 -2.52 17.18
N ASP A 9 -18.91 -2.86 15.90
CA ASP A 9 -17.72 -2.50 15.15
C ASP A 9 -17.69 -1.01 14.79
N LEU A 10 -18.85 -0.35 14.67
CA LEU A 10 -18.94 1.09 14.41
C LEU A 10 -18.53 1.95 15.60
N ASP A 11 -18.61 1.39 16.82
CA ASP A 11 -18.09 2.04 18.04
C ASP A 11 -16.54 2.00 18.12
N LYS A 12 -15.88 1.24 17.23
CA LYS A 12 -14.42 1.13 17.20
C LYS A 12 -13.75 2.27 16.44
N SER A 13 -12.45 2.43 16.66
CA SER A 13 -11.65 3.39 15.91
C SER A 13 -11.68 3.09 14.40
N ILE A 14 -11.36 4.10 13.58
CA ILE A 14 -11.26 3.91 12.12
C ILE A 14 -10.18 2.87 11.80
N GLU A 15 -9.08 2.85 12.56
CA GLU A 15 -7.97 1.90 12.41
C GLU A 15 -8.44 0.47 12.67
N ASP A 16 -9.12 0.22 13.78
CA ASP A 16 -9.65 -1.11 14.10
C ASP A 16 -10.64 -1.61 13.04
N ARG A 17 -11.50 -0.72 12.51
CA ARG A 17 -12.44 -1.08 11.44
C ARG A 17 -11.71 -1.42 10.14
N LEU A 18 -10.63 -0.71 9.83
CA LEU A 18 -9.78 -1.00 8.68
C LEU A 18 -9.09 -2.36 8.81
N ASP A 19 -8.62 -2.70 10.02
CA ASP A 19 -8.03 -4.00 10.31
C ASP A 19 -9.07 -5.12 10.18
N ILE A 20 -10.28 -4.92 10.69
CA ILE A 20 -11.40 -5.88 10.53
C ILE A 20 -11.68 -6.13 9.05
N LEU A 21 -11.80 -5.06 8.25
CA LEU A 21 -12.06 -5.18 6.81
C LEU A 21 -10.91 -5.84 6.07
N HIS A 22 -9.66 -5.53 6.45
CA HIS A 22 -8.48 -6.15 5.87
C HIS A 22 -8.44 -7.66 6.14
N LEU A 23 -8.65 -8.08 7.39
CA LEU A 23 -8.71 -9.48 7.79
C LEU A 23 -9.85 -10.21 7.08
N TYR A 24 -11.00 -9.56 6.91
CA TYR A 24 -12.13 -10.12 6.16
C TYR A 24 -11.76 -10.42 4.71
N PHE A 25 -11.09 -9.49 4.02
CA PHE A 25 -10.61 -9.71 2.64
C PHE A 25 -9.55 -10.81 2.57
N GLN A 26 -8.64 -10.90 3.53
CA GLN A 26 -7.65 -11.98 3.58
C GLN A 26 -8.32 -13.36 3.75
N GLN A 27 -9.29 -13.46 4.66
CA GLN A 27 -10.06 -14.69 4.86
C GLN A 27 -10.83 -15.07 3.59
N ALA A 28 -11.50 -14.10 2.96
CA ALA A 28 -12.23 -14.34 1.72
C ALA A 28 -11.30 -14.80 0.58
N LEU A 29 -10.07 -14.30 0.52
CA LEU A 29 -9.06 -14.77 -0.45
C LEU A 29 -8.65 -16.21 -0.18
N ASN A 30 -8.36 -16.56 1.08
CA ASN A 30 -7.96 -17.91 1.48
C ASN A 30 -9.08 -18.94 1.25
N ASP A 31 -10.33 -18.54 1.48
CA ASP A 31 -11.52 -19.38 1.29
C ASP A 31 -11.95 -19.46 -0.19
N GLY A 32 -11.29 -18.73 -1.09
CA GLY A 32 -11.67 -18.65 -2.51
C GLY A 32 -12.99 -17.91 -2.78
N THR A 33 -13.48 -17.13 -1.82
CA THR A 33 -14.76 -16.38 -1.92
C THR A 33 -14.58 -14.89 -2.23
N ILE A 34 -13.34 -14.42 -2.41
CA ILE A 34 -13.02 -13.00 -2.64
C ILE A 34 -13.70 -12.39 -3.87
N GLN A 35 -13.99 -13.20 -4.90
CA GLN A 35 -14.68 -12.76 -6.11
C GLN A 35 -16.20 -12.53 -5.91
N ASP A 36 -16.76 -12.87 -4.74
CA ASP A 36 -18.10 -12.42 -4.35
C ASP A 36 -18.07 -10.92 -4.00
N GLY A 37 -18.00 -10.09 -5.04
CA GLY A 37 -17.90 -8.64 -4.88
C GLY A 37 -19.09 -8.01 -4.18
N LYS A 38 -20.26 -8.66 -4.17
CA LYS A 38 -21.42 -8.17 -3.40
C LYS A 38 -21.17 -8.35 -1.91
N LYS A 39 -20.66 -9.52 -1.50
CA LYS A 39 -20.28 -9.79 -0.11
C LYS A 39 -19.18 -8.85 0.36
N MET A 40 -18.16 -8.62 -0.46
CA MET A 40 -17.07 -7.69 -0.13
C MET A 40 -17.56 -6.24 0.02
N LEU A 41 -18.44 -5.79 -0.89
CA LEU A 41 -19.00 -4.43 -0.84
C LEU A 41 -19.89 -4.25 0.39
N ASN A 42 -20.77 -5.21 0.68
CA ASN A 42 -21.64 -5.15 1.84
C ASN A 42 -20.87 -5.02 3.15
N GLU A 43 -19.74 -5.73 3.29
CA GLU A 43 -18.90 -5.64 4.49
C GLU A 43 -18.20 -4.29 4.60
N ALA A 44 -17.68 -3.78 3.48
CA ALA A 44 -17.08 -2.44 3.43
C ALA A 44 -18.09 -1.33 3.75
N GLU A 45 -19.34 -1.47 3.30
CA GLU A 45 -20.44 -0.55 3.61
C GLU A 45 -20.89 -0.66 5.08
N ARG A 46 -20.98 -1.89 5.62
CA ARG A 46 -21.28 -2.14 7.04
C ARG A 46 -20.30 -1.42 7.96
N LEU A 47 -19.03 -1.40 7.60
CA LEU A 47 -17.96 -0.75 8.38
C LEU A 47 -17.78 0.74 8.07
N GLU A 48 -18.55 1.30 7.12
CA GLU A 48 -18.43 2.68 6.62
C GLU A 48 -17.06 2.99 5.98
N LEU A 49 -16.46 1.98 5.36
CA LEU A 49 -15.11 2.04 4.78
C LEU A 49 -15.06 1.84 3.27
N LYS A 50 -16.21 1.89 2.58
CA LYS A 50 -16.32 1.72 1.12
C LYS A 50 -15.23 2.46 0.33
N ASN A 51 -14.99 3.74 0.63
CA ASN A 51 -14.03 4.58 -0.09
C ASN A 51 -12.57 4.12 0.08
N LYS A 52 -12.24 3.44 1.17
CA LYS A 52 -10.89 2.92 1.48
C LYS A 52 -10.72 1.45 1.14
N ALA A 53 -11.81 0.75 0.83
CA ALA A 53 -11.79 -0.69 0.60
C ALA A 53 -10.92 -1.09 -0.62
N SER A 54 -10.91 -0.28 -1.67
CA SER A 54 -10.08 -0.53 -2.87
C SER A 54 -8.58 -0.53 -2.56
N LEU A 55 -8.12 0.31 -1.62
CA LEU A 55 -6.74 0.30 -1.12
C LEU A 55 -6.40 -1.02 -0.41
N LEU A 56 -7.31 -1.50 0.43
CA LEU A 56 -7.12 -2.79 1.12
C LEU A 56 -7.12 -3.96 0.14
N LEU A 57 -8.01 -3.94 -0.86
CA LEU A 57 -8.06 -4.95 -1.90
C LEU A 57 -6.75 -5.02 -2.68
N ALA A 58 -6.16 -3.90 -3.08
CA ALA A 58 -4.86 -3.92 -3.75
C ALA A 58 -3.77 -4.60 -2.88
N ASN A 59 -3.76 -4.33 -1.57
CA ASN A 59 -2.82 -4.93 -0.65
C ASN A 59 -3.03 -6.45 -0.47
N VAL A 60 -4.28 -6.92 -0.48
CA VAL A 60 -4.62 -8.34 -0.31
C VAL A 60 -4.45 -9.15 -1.60
N LEU A 61 -4.93 -8.62 -2.73
CA LEU A 61 -5.03 -9.36 -4.00
C LEU A 61 -3.69 -9.50 -4.73
N PHE A 62 -2.87 -8.44 -4.69
CA PHE A 62 -1.77 -8.31 -5.63
C PHE A 62 -0.44 -8.85 -5.11
N THR A 63 0.31 -9.45 -6.03
CA THR A 63 1.64 -10.06 -5.85
C THR A 63 2.57 -9.61 -6.99
N GLU A 64 3.53 -10.45 -7.42
CA GLU A 64 4.48 -10.15 -8.50
C GLU A 64 3.85 -10.19 -9.91
N ASP A 65 2.70 -10.87 -10.00
CA ASP A 65 1.88 -11.03 -11.21
C ASP A 65 0.76 -10.00 -11.31
N LEU A 66 1.00 -8.80 -10.74
CA LEU A 66 -0.01 -7.75 -10.55
C LEU A 66 -0.79 -7.44 -11.85
N VAL A 67 -0.11 -7.36 -13.00
CA VAL A 67 -0.73 -7.07 -14.30
C VAL A 67 -1.76 -8.13 -14.70
N GLN A 68 -1.48 -9.41 -14.47
CA GLN A 68 -2.41 -10.52 -14.72
C GLN A 68 -3.54 -10.52 -13.70
N GLN A 69 -3.21 -10.24 -12.44
CA GLN A 69 -4.18 -10.22 -11.34
C GLN A 69 -5.20 -9.07 -11.47
N ILE A 70 -4.81 -7.91 -12.02
CA ILE A 70 -5.76 -6.83 -12.37
C ILE A 70 -6.86 -7.37 -13.29
N LYS A 71 -6.49 -8.11 -14.33
CA LYS A 71 -7.43 -8.71 -15.28
C LYS A 71 -8.31 -9.77 -14.62
N PHE A 72 -7.70 -10.63 -13.81
CA PHE A 72 -8.41 -11.70 -13.10
C PHE A 72 -9.44 -11.16 -12.09
N TYR A 73 -9.09 -10.12 -11.34
CA TYR A 73 -9.96 -9.51 -10.32
C TYR A 73 -10.78 -8.32 -10.85
N ARG A 74 -10.84 -8.10 -12.18
CA ARG A 74 -11.51 -6.95 -12.80
C ARG A 74 -12.93 -6.71 -12.26
N ASN A 75 -13.75 -7.76 -12.24
CA ASN A 75 -15.14 -7.64 -11.81
C ASN A 75 -15.28 -7.21 -10.34
N LEU A 76 -14.39 -7.70 -9.48
CA LEU A 76 -14.33 -7.29 -8.08
C LEU A 76 -13.90 -5.82 -7.95
N LEU A 77 -12.82 -5.43 -8.64
CA LEU A 77 -12.29 -4.05 -8.59
C LEU A 77 -13.33 -3.03 -9.08
N LEU A 78 -14.08 -3.36 -10.14
CA LEU A 78 -15.17 -2.52 -10.66
C LEU A 78 -16.31 -2.31 -9.66
N ARG A 79 -16.55 -3.25 -8.73
CA ARG A 79 -17.58 -3.05 -7.68
C ARG A 79 -17.25 -1.87 -6.76
N PHE A 80 -15.98 -1.51 -6.66
CA PHE A 80 -15.52 -0.41 -5.82
C PHE A 80 -15.16 0.83 -6.62
N CYS A 81 -14.61 0.68 -7.82
CA CYS A 81 -14.00 1.80 -8.56
C CYS A 81 -14.91 2.43 -9.62
N MET A 82 -15.94 1.73 -10.08
CA MET A 82 -16.81 2.20 -11.15
C MET A 82 -17.53 3.49 -10.73
N ASN A 83 -17.34 4.57 -11.52
CA ASN A 83 -17.88 5.91 -11.26
C ASN A 83 -17.46 6.50 -9.89
N ASP A 84 -16.32 6.08 -9.35
CA ASP A 84 -15.80 6.56 -8.06
C ASP A 84 -14.30 6.89 -8.16
N ALA A 85 -14.01 8.12 -8.59
CA ALA A 85 -12.64 8.64 -8.67
C ALA A 85 -11.90 8.60 -7.32
N LYS A 86 -12.64 8.69 -6.20
CA LYS A 86 -12.05 8.63 -4.86
C LYS A 86 -11.55 7.21 -4.57
N ALA A 87 -12.37 6.19 -4.85
CA ALA A 87 -11.97 4.79 -4.72
C ALA A 87 -10.84 4.43 -5.69
N GLN A 88 -10.82 4.97 -6.91
CA GLN A 88 -9.72 4.78 -7.87
C GLN A 88 -8.39 5.35 -7.36
N ARG A 89 -8.39 6.56 -6.76
CA ARG A 89 -7.18 7.13 -6.14
C ARG A 89 -6.69 6.29 -4.94
N HIS A 90 -7.61 5.73 -4.16
CA HIS A 90 -7.25 4.80 -3.08
C HIS A 90 -6.67 3.49 -3.63
N LEU A 91 -7.20 2.97 -4.75
CA LEU A 91 -6.64 1.80 -5.42
C LEU A 91 -5.20 2.06 -5.87
N LEU A 92 -4.95 3.20 -6.53
CA LEU A 92 -3.60 3.61 -6.95
C LEU A 92 -2.63 3.69 -5.76
N GLY A 93 -3.09 4.22 -4.62
CA GLY A 93 -2.30 4.21 -3.39
C GLY A 93 -1.94 2.82 -2.87
N GLY A 94 -2.87 1.87 -2.94
CA GLY A 94 -2.58 0.47 -2.60
C GLY A 94 -1.62 -0.19 -3.59
N ILE A 95 -1.69 0.19 -4.87
CA ILE A 95 -0.74 -0.26 -5.89
C ILE A 95 0.66 0.32 -5.63
N GLU A 96 0.79 1.60 -5.26
CA GLU A 96 2.08 2.20 -4.86
C GLU A 96 2.72 1.42 -3.70
N GLN A 97 1.93 1.10 -2.67
CA GLN A 97 2.40 0.29 -1.53
C GLN A 97 2.87 -1.10 -1.98
N LYS A 98 2.14 -1.75 -2.88
CA LYS A 98 2.51 -3.07 -3.41
C LYS A 98 3.77 -3.02 -4.27
N VAL A 99 3.88 -2.04 -5.15
CA VAL A 99 5.06 -1.83 -5.99
C VAL A 99 6.27 -1.51 -5.13
N PHE A 100 6.10 -0.73 -4.06
CA PHE A 100 7.16 -0.46 -3.09
C PHE A 100 7.64 -1.74 -2.37
N SER A 101 6.72 -2.58 -1.91
CA SER A 101 7.09 -3.81 -1.17
C SER A 101 7.82 -4.84 -2.05
N LYS A 102 7.59 -4.82 -3.37
CA LYS A 102 8.26 -5.68 -4.35
C LYS A 102 8.95 -4.87 -5.46
N LYS A 103 9.70 -3.84 -5.05
CA LYS A 103 10.32 -2.84 -5.95
C LYS A 103 11.05 -3.47 -7.13
N ASP A 104 11.91 -4.46 -6.88
CA ASP A 104 12.79 -5.05 -7.90
C ASP A 104 12.01 -5.72 -9.05
N VAL A 105 10.80 -6.22 -8.77
CA VAL A 105 9.98 -6.96 -9.75
C VAL A 105 8.89 -6.08 -10.35
N LEU A 106 8.27 -5.22 -9.55
CA LEU A 106 7.07 -4.47 -9.95
C LEU A 106 7.37 -3.08 -10.50
N LEU A 107 8.41 -2.40 -10.01
CA LEU A 107 8.72 -1.04 -10.47
C LEU A 107 8.96 -0.99 -11.99
N PRO A 108 9.73 -1.89 -12.61
CA PRO A 108 9.91 -1.90 -14.07
C PRO A 108 8.60 -2.15 -14.84
N LYS A 109 7.60 -2.76 -14.20
CA LYS A 109 6.29 -3.07 -14.80
C LYS A 109 5.28 -1.94 -14.63
N THR A 110 5.62 -0.83 -13.97
CA THR A 110 4.66 0.24 -13.62
C THR A 110 3.86 0.73 -14.82
N ALA A 111 4.49 1.01 -15.97
CA ALA A 111 3.78 1.44 -17.16
C ALA A 111 2.71 0.42 -17.62
N HIS A 112 3.03 -0.87 -17.57
CA HIS A 112 2.08 -1.94 -17.90
C HIS A 112 0.96 -2.08 -16.85
N ILE A 113 1.26 -1.82 -15.57
CA ILE A 113 0.27 -1.82 -14.50
C ILE A 113 -0.75 -0.70 -14.74
N ILE A 114 -0.29 0.53 -14.95
CA ILE A 114 -1.15 1.69 -15.22
C ILE A 114 -1.98 1.46 -16.49
N LYS A 115 -1.35 0.97 -17.57
CA LYS A 115 -2.10 0.63 -18.78
C LYS A 115 -3.13 -0.47 -18.56
N ALA A 116 -2.85 -1.47 -17.73
CA ALA A 116 -3.82 -2.51 -17.41
C ALA A 116 -5.02 -1.99 -16.61
N LEU A 117 -4.83 -1.00 -15.73
CA LEU A 117 -5.95 -0.36 -15.03
C LEU A 117 -6.87 0.37 -16.01
N TYR A 118 -6.28 1.11 -16.95
CA TYR A 118 -7.00 1.81 -18.02
C TYR A 118 -7.72 0.82 -18.96
N ASP A 119 -6.99 -0.12 -19.57
CA ASP A 119 -7.53 -1.08 -20.56
C ASP A 119 -8.67 -1.96 -20.01
N ASN A 120 -8.81 -2.05 -18.69
CA ASN A 120 -9.86 -2.84 -18.03
C ASN A 120 -10.94 -1.98 -17.38
N ASP A 121 -11.00 -0.68 -17.68
CA ASP A 121 -11.98 0.28 -17.17
C ASP A 121 -12.01 0.41 -15.64
N ILE A 122 -10.88 0.12 -14.97
CA ILE A 122 -10.80 0.15 -13.50
C ILE A 122 -10.51 1.57 -13.00
N CYS A 123 -9.68 2.31 -13.73
CA CYS A 123 -9.38 3.70 -13.46
C CYS A 123 -9.64 4.55 -14.69
N ASP A 124 -10.27 5.71 -14.48
CA ASP A 124 -10.56 6.67 -15.53
C ASP A 124 -9.28 7.42 -15.92
N GLU A 125 -9.26 7.91 -17.16
CA GLU A 125 -8.13 8.63 -17.77
C GLU A 125 -7.68 9.83 -16.90
N GLU A 126 -8.62 10.71 -16.57
CA GLU A 126 -8.42 11.87 -15.70
C GLU A 126 -7.75 11.51 -14.36
N VAL A 127 -8.12 10.36 -13.76
CA VAL A 127 -7.57 9.93 -12.47
C VAL A 127 -6.12 9.47 -12.60
N LEU A 128 -5.80 8.74 -13.68
CA LEU A 128 -4.44 8.29 -13.96
C LEU A 128 -3.51 9.47 -14.28
N ILE A 129 -4.00 10.42 -15.08
CA ILE A 129 -3.26 11.64 -15.43
C ILE A 129 -3.05 12.51 -14.19
N SER A 130 -4.10 12.74 -13.37
CA SER A 130 -4.01 13.47 -12.11
C SER A 130 -2.98 12.86 -11.15
N TRP A 131 -2.98 11.53 -11.03
CA TRP A 131 -1.97 10.79 -10.25
C TRP A 131 -0.54 11.01 -10.78
N GLY A 132 -0.36 10.97 -12.10
CA GLY A 132 0.93 11.21 -12.76
C GLY A 132 1.48 12.63 -12.57
N LYS A 133 0.60 13.64 -12.53
CA LYS A 133 0.98 15.06 -12.38
C LYS A 133 1.41 15.42 -10.95
N LYS A 134 0.84 14.77 -9.92
CA LYS A 134 1.03 15.13 -8.51
C LYS A 134 1.60 13.96 -7.68
N PRO A 135 2.93 13.75 -7.69
CA PRO A 135 3.57 12.78 -6.81
C PRO A 135 3.27 13.07 -5.33
N SER A 136 2.60 12.13 -4.67
CA SER A 136 2.18 12.23 -3.27
C SER A 136 3.11 11.47 -2.33
N SER A 137 3.19 11.89 -1.08
CA SER A 137 3.86 11.14 0.00
C SER A 137 2.88 10.40 0.91
N LYS A 138 1.61 10.29 0.50
CA LYS A 138 0.53 9.76 1.34
C LYS A 138 0.70 8.27 1.68
N TYR A 139 1.14 7.46 0.72
CA TYR A 139 1.22 6.00 0.88
C TYR A 139 2.65 5.45 0.82
N VAL A 140 3.54 6.16 0.14
CA VAL A 140 4.96 5.85 -0.02
C VAL A 140 5.80 7.12 0.07
N LYS A 141 7.12 7.01 0.21
CA LYS A 141 8.01 8.18 0.20
C LYS A 141 7.89 8.93 -1.13
N LYS A 142 7.88 10.27 -1.09
CA LYS A 142 7.69 11.12 -2.28
C LYS A 142 8.67 10.82 -3.41
N ASP A 143 9.92 10.50 -3.09
CA ASP A 143 10.94 10.17 -4.09
C ASP A 143 10.64 8.86 -4.82
N PHE A 144 10.08 7.88 -4.11
CA PHE A 144 9.63 6.63 -4.72
C PHE A 144 8.40 6.84 -5.61
N ALA A 145 7.44 7.67 -5.18
CA ALA A 145 6.30 8.04 -6.02
C ALA A 145 6.76 8.70 -7.33
N LYS A 146 7.73 9.62 -7.26
CA LYS A 146 8.33 10.23 -8.46
C LYS A 146 9.02 9.20 -9.36
N GLU A 147 9.76 8.25 -8.77
CA GLU A 147 10.42 7.17 -9.51
C GLU A 147 9.40 6.29 -10.25
N MET A 148 8.32 5.90 -9.57
CA MET A 148 7.22 5.12 -10.14
C MET A 148 6.53 5.88 -11.28
N ILE A 149 6.19 7.16 -11.08
CA ILE A 149 5.61 8.03 -12.11
C ILE A 149 6.55 8.16 -13.30
N LYS A 150 7.86 8.30 -13.08
CA LYS A 150 8.87 8.37 -14.15
C LYS A 150 8.83 7.11 -15.03
N VAL A 151 8.69 5.93 -14.45
CA VAL A 151 8.55 4.68 -15.21
C VAL A 151 7.21 4.63 -15.97
N ALA A 152 6.15 5.20 -15.41
CA ALA A 152 4.83 5.27 -16.03
C ALA A 152 4.70 6.34 -17.13
N GLN A 153 5.68 7.25 -17.30
CA GLN A 153 5.59 8.36 -18.24
C GLN A 153 5.14 7.98 -19.67
N PRO A 154 5.61 6.88 -20.29
CA PRO A 154 5.17 6.54 -21.65
C PRO A 154 3.66 6.32 -21.78
N VAL A 155 3.00 5.76 -20.75
CA VAL A 155 1.54 5.59 -20.78
C VAL A 155 0.81 6.87 -20.39
N LEU A 156 1.36 7.67 -19.47
CA LEU A 156 0.76 8.94 -19.07
C LEU A 156 0.72 9.92 -20.24
N VAL A 157 1.82 10.05 -21.00
CA VAL A 157 1.86 10.86 -22.22
C VAL A 157 0.88 10.33 -23.27
N TRP A 158 0.80 9.01 -23.46
CA TRP A 158 -0.16 8.41 -24.38
C TRP A 158 -1.63 8.71 -24.01
N LEU A 159 -1.95 8.78 -22.72
CA LEU A 159 -3.28 9.19 -22.23
C LEU A 159 -3.50 10.70 -22.44
N GLU A 160 -2.52 11.54 -22.11
CA GLU A 160 -2.64 13.01 -22.27
C GLU A 160 -2.76 13.45 -23.74
N GLU A 161 -2.09 12.77 -24.68
CA GLU A 161 -2.23 13.03 -26.12
C GLU A 161 -3.67 12.75 -26.63
N ALA A 162 -4.45 11.97 -25.89
CA ALA A 162 -5.86 11.73 -26.20
C ALA A 162 -6.82 12.75 -25.56
N GLU A 163 -6.37 13.51 -24.56
CA GLU A 163 -7.20 14.24 -23.58
C GLU A 163 -6.92 15.75 -23.56
N GLU A 164 -6.73 16.44 -24.70
CA GLU A 164 -6.62 17.91 -24.70
C GLU A 164 -7.91 18.62 -24.20
N ASP A 165 -8.24 18.56 -22.90
CA ASP A 165 -8.78 19.66 -22.08
C ASP A 165 -8.98 19.28 -20.59
N SER A 166 -8.71 20.24 -19.68
CA SER A 166 -9.21 20.37 -18.27
C SER A 166 -8.32 19.95 -17.08
N GLU A 167 -8.19 20.87 -16.11
CA GLU A 167 -7.58 20.69 -14.78
C GLU A 167 -8.60 20.28 -13.71
N SER A 168 -8.15 19.70 -12.57
CA SER A 168 -9.03 19.35 -11.44
C SER A 168 -8.43 19.44 -10.03
N ASP A 169 -9.38 19.68 -9.11
CA ASP A 169 -9.35 20.06 -7.69
C ASP A 169 -8.75 19.04 -6.69
N GLU A 170 -8.26 19.57 -5.57
CA GLU A 170 -7.64 18.85 -4.46
C GLU A 170 -8.67 18.40 -3.40
N ASN A 171 -8.53 17.15 -2.90
CA ASN A 171 -9.23 16.67 -1.71
C ASN A 171 -8.24 15.96 -0.78
N GLU A 172 -8.16 16.46 0.45
CA GLU A 172 -7.22 16.04 1.49
C GLU A 172 -7.85 14.94 2.37
N ASP A 173 -7.63 13.68 2.01
CA ASP A 173 -8.02 12.54 2.86
C ASP A 173 -6.86 12.05 3.73
N LEU A 174 -7.16 11.77 5.00
CA LEU A 174 -6.26 11.20 6.01
C LEU A 174 -5.49 9.97 5.49
N ALA A 175 -4.16 9.98 5.62
CA ALA A 175 -3.30 8.85 5.30
C ALA A 175 -3.56 7.70 6.29
N VAL A 176 -3.90 6.52 5.77
CA VAL A 176 -3.90 5.28 6.55
C VAL A 176 -2.54 4.63 6.32
N ALA A 177 -1.64 4.77 7.28
CA ALA A 177 -0.40 4.00 7.29
C ALA A 177 -0.73 2.61 7.84
N PHE A 178 -0.74 1.59 6.97
CA PHE A 178 -0.73 0.20 7.41
C PHE A 178 0.68 -0.11 7.92
N ASP A 179 0.85 -0.12 9.24
CA ASP A 179 2.07 -0.62 9.86
C ASP A 179 2.08 -2.15 9.70
N ASP A 180 3.02 -2.67 8.92
CA ASP A 180 3.23 -4.10 8.66
C ASP A 180 3.83 -4.80 9.92
N ARG A 181 3.11 -4.72 11.05
CA ARG A 181 3.48 -5.42 12.29
C ARG A 181 3.04 -6.88 12.30
N SER A 182 2.70 -7.46 11.15
CA SER A 182 2.49 -8.91 11.01
C SER A 182 3.79 -9.69 10.79
N ARG A 183 4.92 -9.19 11.29
CA ARG A 183 6.14 -10.00 11.39
C ARG A 183 6.15 -10.78 12.70
N THR A 184 6.07 -12.10 12.56
CA THR A 184 6.50 -13.15 13.50
C THR A 184 5.40 -13.82 14.33
N ILE A 185 4.71 -14.79 13.73
CA ILE A 185 4.25 -15.98 14.43
C ILE A 185 5.04 -17.17 13.88
N GLY A 186 5.79 -17.84 14.74
CA GLY A 186 6.29 -19.19 14.49
C GLY A 186 7.66 -19.31 13.80
N THR A 187 8.73 -18.87 14.46
CA THR A 187 10.03 -19.56 14.28
C THR A 187 10.69 -19.68 15.65
N ILE A 188 10.52 -20.85 16.25
CA ILE A 188 11.37 -21.32 17.35
C ILE A 188 12.76 -21.48 16.75
N VAL A 189 13.69 -20.61 17.12
CA VAL A 189 15.11 -20.91 16.99
C VAL A 189 15.55 -21.42 18.35
N GLU A 190 15.73 -22.74 18.43
CA GLU A 190 16.43 -23.41 19.53
C GLU A 190 17.82 -22.78 19.65
N LYS A 191 18.10 -22.09 20.75
CA LYS A 191 19.48 -21.84 21.17
C LYS A 191 19.93 -23.03 22.00
N LYS A 192 20.76 -23.88 21.40
CA LYS A 192 21.67 -24.76 22.13
C LYS A 192 22.66 -23.89 22.93
N ASP A 193 22.79 -24.22 24.20
CA ASP A 193 23.87 -23.79 25.06
C ASP A 193 25.23 -24.27 24.54
N GLU A 194 26.26 -23.44 24.65
CA GLU A 194 27.61 -23.88 25.02
C GLU A 194 28.43 -22.72 25.59
N GLU A 195 29.12 -23.02 26.69
CA GLU A 195 29.83 -22.16 27.64
C GLU A 195 31.32 -21.96 27.29
N LYS A 196 31.88 -20.82 27.76
CA LYS A 196 33.30 -20.54 28.17
C LYS A 196 34.34 -20.41 27.03
N ASN A 197 35.38 -19.56 27.08
CA ASN A 197 36.12 -18.90 28.16
C ASN A 197 36.86 -17.65 27.61
N GLY A 198 37.12 -16.65 28.46
CA GLY A 198 37.96 -15.46 28.18
C GLY A 198 39.48 -15.76 28.09
N PRO A 199 40.33 -14.72 27.91
CA PRO A 199 40.85 -14.06 29.09
C PRO A 199 41.01 -12.52 29.02
N VAL A 200 41.08 -11.96 30.23
CA VAL A 200 41.21 -10.56 30.65
C VAL A 200 42.68 -10.07 30.60
N LYS A 201 42.89 -8.80 30.24
CA LYS A 201 44.04 -7.92 30.59
C LYS A 201 43.42 -6.53 30.83
N GLY A 202 43.42 -5.93 32.03
CA GLY A 202 44.58 -5.42 32.79
C GLY A 202 44.81 -3.95 32.36
N SER A 203 44.07 -2.99 32.94
CA SER A 203 44.50 -1.99 33.94
C SER A 203 45.55 -0.99 33.44
N ASP A 204 45.21 0.30 33.36
CA ASP A 204 45.78 1.33 34.24
C ASP A 204 45.14 2.72 34.04
N ASP A 205 45.13 3.45 35.15
CA ASP A 205 44.58 4.78 35.42
C ASP A 205 45.36 5.94 34.77
N LYS A 206 44.58 6.97 34.42
CA LYS A 206 44.75 8.42 34.65
C LYS A 206 46.10 9.16 34.55
N ASP A 207 45.91 10.34 33.96
CA ASP A 207 46.48 11.68 34.22
C ASP A 207 47.84 12.09 33.61
N ASP A 208 47.73 13.24 32.94
CA ASP A 208 48.70 14.31 32.67
C ASP A 208 50.06 13.97 32.05
N ASP A 209 50.25 14.44 30.81
CA ASP A 209 51.30 15.44 30.54
C ASP A 209 51.08 16.07 29.15
N ASP A 210 50.88 17.39 29.16
CA ASP A 210 51.01 18.28 28.02
C ASP A 210 52.42 18.19 27.42
N VAL A 211 52.53 17.91 26.12
CA VAL A 211 53.70 18.31 25.32
C VAL A 211 53.23 18.78 23.95
N ASP A 212 53.18 20.11 23.81
CA ASP A 212 53.11 20.84 22.55
C ASP A 212 54.26 20.44 21.61
N ILE A 213 53.97 20.25 20.32
CA ILE A 213 54.89 20.59 19.22
C ILE A 213 54.10 20.71 17.90
N ASP A 214 53.87 21.96 17.51
CA ASP A 214 53.81 22.36 16.11
C ASP A 214 55.25 22.36 15.52
N ASN A 215 55.35 22.09 14.21
CA ASN A 215 56.54 22.10 13.32
C ASN A 215 57.46 20.86 13.29
N ILE A 216 57.30 20.03 12.25
CA ILE A 216 58.22 20.06 11.09
C ILE A 216 57.51 19.64 9.79
#